data_AF-A0A4Y2CQ39-F1
#
_entry.id   AF-A0A4Y2CQ39-F1
#
_cell.length_a   1.000
_cell.length_b   1.000
_cell.length_c   1.000
_cell.angle_alpha   90.00
_cell.angle_beta   90.00
_cell.angle_gamma   90.00
#
_symmetry.space_group_name_H-M   'P 1'
#
loop_
_entity.id
_entity.type
_entity.pdbx_description
1 polymer ?
#
loop_
_entity_poly.entity_id
_entity_poly.type
_entity_poly.pdbx_seq_one_letter_code
_entity_poly.pdbx_strand_id
1 'polypeptide(L)'
;MFLGSVIVVCVLCGAAAMENGTSCAEVRQVFVMRGIGAAHLVPDTWTEGKDSNLCPSSQTCCSKSMESKYEEAGRKDLKNLLQGADSYLKTLISTSATKFRGNIYSKCLLQEQPSTFSDA
;
A
#
# COMPACT_ATOMS: atom_id res chain seq x y z
N MET A 1 5.99 -0.73 -6.09
CA MET A 1 7.05 -1.58 -5.48
C MET A 1 6.53 -2.54 -4.39
N PHE A 2 5.32 -2.36 -3.84
CA PHE A 2 4.82 -3.18 -2.71
C PHE A 2 3.92 -4.38 -3.07
N LEU A 3 3.26 -4.40 -4.25
CA LEU A 3 2.59 -5.63 -4.74
C LEU A 3 3.61 -6.76 -4.96
N GLY A 4 4.83 -6.42 -5.37
CA GLY A 4 5.94 -7.38 -5.44
C GLY A 4 6.34 -7.91 -4.06
N SER A 5 6.18 -7.12 -2.99
CA SER A 5 6.56 -7.54 -1.64
C SER A 5 5.57 -8.55 -1.04
N VAL A 6 4.27 -8.42 -1.32
CA VAL A 6 3.25 -9.39 -0.83
C VAL A 6 3.39 -10.73 -1.54
N ILE A 7 3.61 -10.72 -2.87
CA ILE A 7 3.86 -11.93 -3.65
C ILE A 7 5.18 -12.58 -3.22
N VAL A 8 6.24 -11.79 -3.00
CA VAL A 8 7.52 -12.29 -2.48
C VAL A 8 7.38 -12.88 -1.08
N VAL A 9 6.56 -12.32 -0.19
CA VAL A 9 6.32 -12.89 1.15
C VAL A 9 5.57 -14.23 1.07
N CYS A 10 4.56 -14.38 0.19
CA CYS A 10 3.93 -15.69 -0.03
C CYS A 10 4.91 -16.73 -0.59
N VAL A 11 5.79 -16.33 -1.51
CA VAL A 11 6.82 -17.24 -2.08
C VAL A 11 7.90 -17.58 -1.04
N LEU A 12 8.27 -16.65 -0.17
CA LEU A 12 9.23 -16.89 0.92
C LEU A 12 8.67 -17.81 2.01
N CYS A 13 7.38 -17.73 2.33
CA CYS A 13 6.74 -18.69 3.23
C CYS A 13 6.73 -20.12 2.66
N GLY A 14 6.71 -20.27 1.33
CA GLY A 14 6.84 -21.58 0.66
C GLY A 14 8.29 -22.08 0.55
N ALA A 15 9.27 -21.18 0.43
CA ALA A 15 10.68 -21.53 0.26
C ALA A 15 11.43 -21.74 1.60
N ALA A 16 11.00 -21.12 2.70
CA ALA A 16 11.59 -21.32 4.03
C ALA A 16 11.32 -22.72 4.63
N ALA A 17 10.56 -23.58 3.93
CA ALA A 17 10.39 -24.99 4.26
C ALA A 17 11.58 -25.87 3.90
N MET A 18 12.59 -25.32 3.22
CA MET A 18 13.68 -26.08 2.65
C MET A 18 15.02 -25.50 3.06
N GLU A 19 15.30 -25.46 4.37
CA GLU A 19 16.63 -25.80 4.91
C GLU A 19 16.60 -25.62 6.43
N ASN A 20 16.66 -26.77 7.12
CA ASN A 20 16.99 -26.90 8.54
C ASN A 20 15.84 -26.78 9.55
N GLY A 21 15.11 -27.90 9.71
CA GLY A 21 14.50 -28.25 10.98
C GLY A 21 13.21 -27.54 11.30
N THR A 22 12.59 -27.98 12.38
CA THR A 22 11.20 -27.67 12.70
C THR A 22 10.92 -26.21 13.10
N SER A 23 11.87 -25.28 12.94
CA SER A 23 11.86 -23.94 13.56
C SER A 23 11.32 -22.83 12.65
N CYS A 24 10.51 -21.94 13.24
CA CYS A 24 9.91 -20.78 12.56
C CYS A 24 10.57 -19.43 12.93
N ALA A 25 11.82 -19.46 13.43
CA ALA A 25 12.52 -18.29 13.94
C ALA A 25 12.74 -17.19 12.88
N GLU A 26 13.08 -17.57 11.65
CA GLU A 26 13.31 -16.61 10.56
C GLU A 26 12.01 -15.91 10.14
N VAL A 27 10.91 -16.67 10.03
CA VAL A 27 9.57 -16.12 9.76
C VAL A 27 9.17 -15.12 10.84
N ARG A 28 9.48 -15.41 12.11
CA ARG A 28 9.24 -14.50 13.23
C ARG A 28 10.01 -13.20 13.10
N GLN A 29 11.29 -13.28 12.75
CA GLN A 29 12.11 -12.10 12.55
C GLN A 29 11.52 -11.21 11.45
N VAL A 30 11.17 -11.79 10.29
CA VAL A 30 10.58 -11.04 9.18
C VAL A 30 9.22 -10.45 9.55
N PHE A 31 8.36 -11.20 10.27
CA PHE A 31 7.04 -10.75 10.69
C PHE A 31 7.11 -9.49 11.56
N VAL A 32 8.08 -9.45 12.48
CA VAL A 32 8.33 -8.29 13.36
C VAL A 32 9.01 -7.16 12.60
N MET A 33 10.06 -7.45 11.82
CA MET A 33 10.79 -6.44 11.04
C MET A 33 9.91 -5.70 10.03
N ARG A 34 8.94 -6.40 9.44
CA ARG A 34 7.96 -5.82 8.52
C ARG A 34 6.84 -5.06 9.23
N GLY A 35 6.80 -5.07 10.57
CA GLY A 35 5.78 -4.41 11.37
C GLY A 35 4.38 -4.99 11.18
N ILE A 36 4.28 -6.27 10.81
CA ILE A 36 3.00 -6.94 10.54
C ILE A 36 2.31 -7.31 11.85
N GLY A 37 3.08 -7.73 12.85
CA GLY A 37 2.56 -8.01 14.18
C GLY A 37 3.67 -8.36 15.17
N ALA A 38 3.26 -8.77 16.37
CA ALA A 38 4.18 -9.10 17.45
C ALA A 38 4.79 -10.50 17.27
N ALA A 39 6.01 -10.69 17.77
CA ALA A 39 6.79 -11.91 17.64
C ALA A 39 6.08 -13.16 18.20
N HIS A 40 5.30 -13.00 19.26
CA HIS A 40 4.60 -14.09 19.94
C HIS A 40 3.42 -14.68 19.14
N LEU A 41 2.98 -14.01 18.07
CA LEU A 41 1.92 -14.51 17.19
C LEU A 41 2.43 -15.56 16.20
N VAL A 42 3.75 -15.66 16.06
CA VAL A 42 4.42 -16.65 15.23
C VAL A 42 4.70 -17.87 16.08
N PRO A 43 4.34 -19.10 15.66
CA PRO A 43 4.65 -20.31 16.39
C PRO A 43 6.16 -20.54 16.44
N ASP A 44 6.65 -21.30 17.43
CA ASP A 44 8.08 -21.65 17.53
C ASP A 44 8.47 -22.72 16.51
N THR A 45 7.53 -23.62 16.22
CA THR A 45 7.71 -24.71 15.25
C THR A 45 6.56 -24.79 14.26
N TRP A 46 6.72 -25.60 13.22
CA TRP A 46 5.68 -25.85 12.24
C TRP A 46 4.37 -26.30 12.88
N THR A 47 3.27 -25.80 12.33
CA THR A 47 1.91 -26.20 12.66
C THR A 47 1.26 -26.90 11.48
N GLU A 48 0.37 -27.86 11.74
CA GLU A 48 -0.47 -28.45 10.69
C GLU A 48 -1.33 -27.35 10.05
N GLY A 49 -1.11 -27.11 8.76
CA GLY A 49 -1.86 -26.13 7.98
C GLY A 49 -3.21 -26.69 7.58
N LYS A 50 -4.10 -26.85 8.57
CA LYS A 50 -5.50 -27.17 8.33
C LYS A 50 -6.31 -25.87 8.48
N ASP A 51 -7.07 -25.52 7.44
CA ASP A 51 -8.03 -24.40 7.40
C ASP A 51 -7.45 -22.97 7.30
N SER A 52 -6.45 -22.77 6.43
CA SER A 52 -5.79 -21.48 6.18
C SER A 52 -6.08 -20.97 4.75
N ASN A 53 -6.60 -19.74 4.61
CA ASN A 53 -7.02 -19.18 3.31
C ASN A 53 -5.87 -18.47 2.58
N LEU A 54 -4.84 -18.00 3.31
CA LEU A 54 -3.71 -17.27 2.72
C LEU A 54 -2.51 -18.19 2.47
N CYS A 55 -2.30 -19.21 3.32
CA CYS A 55 -1.19 -20.15 3.19
C CYS A 55 -1.68 -21.58 2.84
N PRO A 56 -1.46 -22.07 1.61
CA PRO A 56 -1.96 -23.38 1.16
C PRO A 56 -1.08 -24.60 1.54
N SER A 57 -0.22 -24.50 2.55
CA SER A 57 0.78 -25.53 2.89
C SER A 57 0.33 -26.43 4.05
N SER A 58 0.48 -27.75 3.90
CA SER A 58 0.07 -28.75 4.92
C SER A 58 0.90 -28.70 6.21
N GLN A 59 2.15 -28.24 6.14
CA GLN A 59 3.01 -27.93 7.27
C GLN A 59 3.48 -26.49 7.06
N THR A 60 3.10 -25.57 7.95
CA THR A 60 3.39 -24.13 7.80
C THR A 60 3.82 -23.47 9.11
N CYS A 61 4.63 -22.42 9.01
CA CYS A 61 4.93 -21.50 10.11
C CYS A 61 3.88 -20.38 10.26
N CYS A 62 2.85 -20.39 9.40
CA CYS A 62 1.78 -19.40 9.42
C CYS A 62 0.63 -19.86 10.32
N SER A 63 0.37 -19.11 11.39
CA SER A 63 -0.81 -19.33 12.21
C SER A 63 -2.00 -18.53 11.66
N LYS A 64 -3.24 -18.95 12.00
CA LYS A 64 -4.45 -18.18 11.65
C LYS A 64 -4.42 -16.74 12.18
N SER A 65 -3.74 -16.52 13.32
CA SER A 65 -3.52 -15.18 13.88
C SER A 65 -2.56 -14.34 13.04
N MET A 66 -1.53 -14.96 12.44
CA MET A 66 -0.67 -14.29 11.46
C MET A 66 -1.44 -13.96 10.18
N GLU A 67 -2.27 -14.88 9.68
CA GLU A 67 -3.08 -14.65 8.47
C GLU A 67 -3.96 -13.40 8.61
N SER A 68 -4.66 -13.25 9.73
CA SER A 68 -5.48 -12.07 9.99
C SER A 68 -4.64 -10.77 9.98
N LYS A 69 -3.40 -10.82 10.48
CA LYS A 69 -2.49 -9.67 10.46
C LYS A 69 -1.94 -9.37 9.07
N TYR A 70 -1.66 -10.39 8.27
CA TYR A 70 -1.31 -10.22 6.85
C TYR A 70 -2.46 -9.58 6.07
N GLU A 71 -3.69 -10.01 6.30
CA GLU A 71 -4.88 -9.43 5.66
C GLU A 71 -5.07 -7.95 6.06
N GLU A 72 -4.97 -7.65 7.36
CA GLU A 72 -5.09 -6.29 7.88
C GLU A 72 -4.02 -5.38 7.26
N ALA A 73 -2.76 -5.84 7.24
CA ALA A 73 -1.63 -5.12 6.67
C ALA A 73 -1.82 -4.88 5.17
N GLY A 74 -2.22 -5.90 4.40
CA GLY A 74 -2.47 -5.78 2.97
C GLY A 74 -3.60 -4.80 2.64
N ARG A 75 -4.72 -4.87 3.39
CA ARG A 75 -5.84 -3.94 3.23
C ARG A 75 -5.43 -2.50 3.56
N LYS A 76 -4.62 -2.30 4.61
CA LYS A 76 -4.12 -0.99 4.99
C LYS A 76 -3.18 -0.42 3.92
N ASP A 77 -2.27 -1.22 3.39
CA ASP A 77 -1.35 -0.80 2.34
C ASP A 77 -2.10 -0.37 1.07
N LEU A 78 -3.07 -1.18 0.61
CA LEU A 78 -3.90 -0.84 -0.53
C LEU A 78 -4.65 0.49 -0.32
N LYS A 79 -5.23 0.68 0.87
CA LYS A 79 -5.91 1.94 1.22
C LYS A 79 -4.96 3.14 1.18
N ASN A 80 -3.77 3.00 1.74
CA ASN A 80 -2.76 4.06 1.74
C ASN A 80 -2.32 4.42 0.32
N LEU A 81 -2.11 3.41 -0.54
CA LEU A 81 -1.76 3.62 -1.94
C LEU A 81 -2.85 4.39 -2.69
N LEU A 82 -4.11 3.98 -2.53
CA LEU A 82 -5.25 4.65 -3.16
C LEU A 82 -5.39 6.09 -2.66
N GLN A 83 -5.34 6.30 -1.34
CA GLN A 83 -5.43 7.64 -0.75
C GLN A 83 -4.27 8.56 -1.18
N GLY A 84 -3.06 8.01 -1.29
CA GLY A 84 -1.89 8.73 -1.79
C GLY A 84 -2.05 9.15 -3.25
N ALA A 85 -2.49 8.24 -4.10
CA ALA A 85 -2.76 8.53 -5.51
C ALA A 85 -3.85 9.60 -5.67
N ASP A 86 -4.96 9.47 -4.94
CA ASP A 86 -6.08 10.40 -4.98
C ASP A 86 -5.69 11.80 -4.52
N SER A 87 -4.96 11.91 -3.41
CA SER A 87 -4.53 13.20 -2.87
C SER A 87 -3.52 13.90 -3.80
N TYR A 88 -2.60 13.14 -4.39
CA TYR A 88 -1.67 13.65 -5.39
C TYR A 88 -2.41 14.16 -6.63
N LEU A 89 -3.32 13.35 -7.17
CA LEU A 89 -4.11 13.71 -8.34
C LEU A 89 -4.99 14.94 -8.08
N LYS A 90 -5.67 14.98 -6.93
CA LYS A 90 -6.49 16.13 -6.51
C LYS A 90 -5.66 17.41 -6.45
N THR A 91 -4.45 17.33 -5.91
CA THR A 91 -3.53 18.47 -5.82
C THR A 91 -3.09 18.94 -7.21
N LEU A 92 -2.73 18.01 -8.10
CA LEU A 92 -2.35 18.34 -9.48
C LEU A 92 -3.49 19.02 -10.25
N ILE A 93 -4.70 18.47 -10.18
CA ILE A 93 -5.88 19.02 -10.87
C ILE A 93 -6.21 20.40 -10.30
N SER A 94 -6.26 20.52 -8.96
CA SER A 94 -6.57 21.79 -8.29
C SER A 94 -5.54 22.88 -8.64
N THR A 95 -4.26 22.52 -8.65
CA THR A 95 -3.19 23.46 -9.00
C THR A 95 -3.27 23.87 -10.46
N SER A 96 -3.53 22.92 -11.37
CA SER A 96 -3.69 23.19 -12.80
C SER A 96 -4.89 24.11 -13.07
N ALA A 97 -6.02 23.85 -12.42
CA ALA A 97 -7.23 24.67 -12.51
C ALA A 97 -7.00 26.09 -11.99
N THR A 98 -6.29 26.25 -10.87
CA THR A 98 -5.95 27.57 -10.32
C THR A 98 -5.00 28.35 -11.23
N LYS A 99 -3.96 27.69 -11.78
CA LYS A 99 -3.04 28.31 -12.74
C LYS A 99 -3.78 28.76 -14.01
N PHE A 100 -4.67 27.92 -14.53
CA PHE A 100 -5.48 28.26 -15.70
C PHE A 100 -6.39 29.44 -15.41
N ARG A 101 -7.14 29.42 -14.30
CA ARG A 101 -7.96 30.55 -13.86
C ARG A 101 -7.14 31.83 -13.72
N GLY A 102 -6.00 31.79 -13.03
CA GLY A 102 -5.12 32.96 -12.86
C GLY A 102 -4.67 33.55 -14.20
N ASN A 103 -4.31 32.70 -15.16
CA ASN A 103 -3.95 33.14 -16.52
C ASN A 103 -5.15 33.79 -17.23
N ILE A 104 -6.32 33.15 -17.23
CA ILE A 104 -7.52 33.69 -17.87
C ILE A 104 -7.96 35.00 -17.21
N TYR A 105 -8.04 35.07 -15.89
CA TYR A 105 -8.39 36.31 -15.18
C TYR A 105 -7.37 37.41 -15.46
N SER A 106 -6.07 37.12 -15.44
CA SER A 106 -5.03 38.13 -15.77
C SER A 106 -5.15 38.64 -17.21
N LYS A 107 -5.54 37.79 -18.16
CA LYS A 107 -5.76 38.17 -19.56
C LYS A 107 -7.07 38.91 -19.77
N CYS A 108 -8.14 38.55 -19.06
CA CYS A 108 -9.40 39.28 -19.09
C CYS A 108 -9.27 40.68 -18.47
N LEU A 109 -8.49 40.84 -17.41
CA LEU A 109 -8.23 42.16 -16.79
C LEU A 109 -7.38 43.07 -17.69
N LEU A 110 -6.64 42.52 -18.66
CA LEU A 110 -6.00 43.31 -19.71
C LEU A 110 -6.96 43.65 -20.87
N GLN A 111 -8.14 43.03 -20.93
CA GLN A 111 -9.15 43.27 -21.95
C GLN A 111 -10.25 44.25 -21.49
N GLU A 112 -10.25 44.65 -20.21
CA GLU A 112 -10.97 45.85 -19.72
C GLU A 112 -10.14 47.14 -19.89
N GLN A 113 -9.54 47.35 -21.07
CA GLN A 113 -9.34 48.73 -21.51
C GLN A 113 -10.65 49.13 -22.19
N PRO A 114 -11.44 50.07 -21.64
CA PRO A 114 -12.58 50.60 -22.36
C PRO A 114 -12.03 51.24 -23.63
N SER A 115 -12.23 50.57 -24.76
CA SER A 115 -12.22 51.24 -26.05
C SER A 115 -13.29 52.33 -25.94
N THR A 116 -12.85 53.56 -25.68
CA THR A 116 -13.64 54.75 -25.94
C THR A 116 -13.98 54.72 -27.43
N PHE A 117 -15.13 54.14 -27.73
CA PHE A 117 -15.81 54.28 -29.00
C PHE A 117 -16.14 55.77 -29.09
N SER A 118 -15.28 56.48 -29.83
CA SER A 118 -15.38 57.89 -30.11
C SER A 118 -16.53 58.08 -31.10
N ASP A 119 -17.75 58.23 -30.60
CA ASP A 119 -18.82 58.90 -31.32
C ASP A 119 -18.68 60.42 -31.09
N ALA A 120 -17.99 61.09 -32.01
CA ALA A 120 -18.14 62.53 -32.31
C ALA A 120 -17.42 62.85 -33.63
#